data_AF-A0A5M9LJG9-F1
#
_entry.id   AF-A0A5M9LJG9-F1
#
_cell.length_a   1.000
_cell.length_b   1.000
_cell.length_c   1.000
_cell.angle_alpha   90.00
_cell.angle_beta   90.00
_cell.angle_gamma   90.00
#
_symmetry.space_group_name_H-M   'P 1'
#
loop_
_entity.id
_entity.type
_entity.pdbx_description
1 polymer ?
#
loop_
_entity_poly.entity_id
_entity_poly.type
_entity_poly.pdbx_seq_one_letter_code
_entity_poly.pdbx_strand_id
1 'polypeptide(L)'
;MARLLHAVACLSLASGALSASLSLSNYAQLRDRASGASPCAQVRDLSAAFIADPANGNFSPTVPAELAYECLTSVPFRKDVALTLVDQVVLYSKFASTVSMAKNPPPEYRQNVQPPYDLMAALANVRGKVLSSSYKSEFEFSMGLVNAIRGMHDEFFSYVMDIHTAFLFLRTTMIVSVSVDGKLPEIYSWHDLADEKNKTAKYKPSAITHINGQPATAFLEKESKTLFAKDPDAAYRSHPLRWS
;
A
#
# COMPACT_ATOMS: atom_id res chain seq x y z
N MET A 1 -67.28 -37.94 5.56
CA MET A 1 -65.88 -38.01 5.11
C MET A 1 -65.62 -36.90 4.10
N ALA A 2 -64.40 -36.34 4.12
CA ALA A 2 -63.82 -35.31 3.24
C ALA A 2 -64.26 -33.84 3.43
N ARG A 3 -63.46 -33.09 4.21
CA ARG A 3 -63.29 -31.63 4.15
C ARG A 3 -62.26 -31.32 3.05
N LEU A 4 -62.57 -30.45 2.10
CA LEU A 4 -61.57 -29.88 1.17
C LEU A 4 -60.97 -28.61 1.77
N LEU A 5 -59.65 -28.60 1.92
CA LEU A 5 -58.81 -27.45 2.30
C LEU A 5 -57.97 -27.03 1.09
N HIS A 6 -58.07 -25.72 0.78
CA HIS A 6 -57.13 -24.79 0.14
C HIS A 6 -55.82 -25.30 -0.49
N ALA A 7 -55.55 -24.80 -1.70
CA ALA A 7 -54.18 -24.55 -2.17
C ALA A 7 -54.15 -23.24 -2.98
N VAL A 8 -53.42 -22.25 -2.45
CA VAL A 8 -53.08 -20.99 -3.13
C VAL A 8 -51.77 -21.21 -3.88
N ALA A 9 -51.76 -20.94 -5.18
CA ALA A 9 -50.57 -21.02 -6.02
C ALA A 9 -49.83 -19.66 -6.00
N CYS A 10 -48.64 -19.61 -5.40
CA CYS A 10 -47.70 -18.51 -5.57
C CYS A 10 -46.87 -18.73 -6.84
N LEU A 11 -47.03 -17.85 -7.83
CA LEU A 11 -46.07 -17.73 -8.94
C LEU A 11 -44.83 -16.97 -8.44
N SER A 12 -43.68 -17.66 -8.40
CA SER A 12 -42.38 -17.04 -8.24
C SER A 12 -41.84 -16.59 -9.60
N LEU A 13 -41.68 -15.27 -9.77
CA LEU A 13 -40.90 -14.68 -10.85
C LEU A 13 -39.42 -14.93 -10.55
N ALA A 14 -38.77 -15.77 -11.36
CA ALA A 14 -37.33 -15.94 -11.33
C ALA A 14 -36.65 -14.71 -11.97
N SER A 15 -36.18 -13.78 -11.15
CA SER A 15 -35.27 -12.72 -11.59
C SER A 15 -33.86 -13.31 -11.73
N GLY A 16 -33.47 -13.63 -12.97
CA GLY A 16 -32.07 -13.91 -13.28
C GLY A 16 -31.24 -12.64 -13.17
N ALA A 17 -30.50 -12.48 -12.07
CA ALA A 17 -29.50 -11.43 -11.96
C ALA A 17 -28.30 -11.80 -12.83
N LEU A 18 -28.04 -11.00 -13.88
CA LEU A 18 -26.78 -11.07 -14.63
C LEU A 18 -25.64 -10.69 -13.68
N SER A 19 -24.84 -11.68 -13.25
CA SER A 19 -23.53 -11.43 -12.66
C SER A 19 -22.58 -10.90 -13.74
N ALA A 20 -22.25 -9.61 -13.70
CA ALA A 20 -21.23 -9.03 -14.57
C ALA A 20 -19.91 -8.95 -13.82
N SER A 21 -18.97 -9.84 -14.16
CA SER A 21 -17.56 -9.69 -13.77
C SER A 21 -17.04 -8.35 -14.31
N LEU A 22 -16.48 -7.49 -13.46
CA LEU A 22 -15.96 -6.19 -13.87
C LEU A 22 -14.67 -6.38 -14.71
N SER A 23 -14.84 -6.36 -16.03
CA SER A 23 -13.74 -6.24 -17.00
C SER A 23 -13.19 -4.81 -17.01
N LEU A 24 -11.93 -4.61 -17.42
CA LEU A 24 -11.32 -3.30 -17.68
C LEU A 24 -12.16 -2.41 -18.61
N SER A 25 -12.99 -3.00 -19.50
CA SER A 25 -13.95 -2.26 -20.34
C SER A 25 -15.08 -1.59 -19.55
N ASN A 26 -15.43 -2.11 -18.37
CA ASN A 26 -16.43 -1.49 -17.47
C ASN A 26 -15.84 -0.29 -16.72
N TYR A 27 -14.51 -0.18 -16.60
CA TYR A 27 -13.84 0.94 -15.93
C TYR A 27 -13.99 2.26 -16.70
N ALA A 28 -13.78 2.24 -18.02
CA ALA A 28 -13.96 3.43 -18.86
C ALA A 28 -15.41 3.95 -18.84
N GLN A 29 -16.40 3.04 -18.82
CA GLN A 29 -17.82 3.42 -18.77
C GLN A 29 -18.26 3.96 -17.39
N LEU A 30 -17.65 3.51 -16.30
CA LEU A 30 -17.88 4.06 -14.97
C LEU A 30 -17.22 5.45 -14.81
N ARG A 31 -16.04 5.65 -15.40
CA ARG A 31 -15.34 6.96 -15.43
C ARG A 31 -16.14 8.01 -16.24
N ASP A 32 -16.73 7.62 -17.37
CA ASP A 32 -17.59 8.50 -18.18
C ASP A 32 -18.89 8.89 -17.45
N ARG A 33 -19.49 7.97 -16.67
CA ARG A 33 -20.67 8.26 -15.83
C ARG A 33 -20.37 9.16 -14.65
N ALA A 34 -19.12 9.19 -14.19
CA ALA A 34 -18.66 10.04 -13.09
C ALA A 34 -18.15 11.42 -13.54
N SER A 35 -18.31 11.77 -14.82
CA SER A 35 -17.85 13.04 -15.40
C SER A 35 -18.48 14.25 -14.69
N GLY A 36 -17.77 14.76 -13.67
CA GLY A 36 -18.18 15.88 -12.82
C GLY A 36 -17.81 15.73 -11.33
N ALA A 37 -17.44 14.53 -10.86
CA ALA A 37 -17.13 14.26 -9.45
C ALA A 37 -15.60 14.12 -9.22
N SER A 38 -15.09 14.72 -8.12
CA SER A 38 -13.67 14.62 -7.74
C SER A 38 -13.23 13.17 -7.54
N PRO A 39 -11.92 12.82 -7.63
CA PRO A 39 -11.46 11.44 -7.47
C PRO A 39 -11.92 10.79 -6.15
N CYS A 40 -11.93 11.55 -5.05
CA CYS A 40 -12.44 11.05 -3.77
C CYS A 40 -13.96 10.83 -3.76
N ALA A 41 -14.74 11.60 -4.52
CA ALA A 41 -16.17 11.34 -4.68
C ALA A 41 -16.42 10.06 -5.49
N GLN A 42 -15.61 9.78 -6.51
CA GLN A 42 -15.67 8.52 -7.26
C GLN A 42 -15.32 7.32 -6.35
N VAL A 43 -14.29 7.45 -5.52
CA VAL A 43 -13.97 6.43 -4.49
C VAL A 43 -15.15 6.18 -3.57
N ARG A 44 -15.79 7.24 -3.06
CA ARG A 44 -16.99 7.13 -2.21
C ARG A 44 -18.09 6.36 -2.94
N ASP A 45 -18.39 6.72 -4.17
CA ASP A 45 -19.51 6.14 -4.93
C ASP A 45 -19.26 4.65 -5.25
N LEU A 46 -18.03 4.30 -5.65
CA LEU A 46 -17.62 2.90 -5.85
C LEU A 46 -17.68 2.11 -4.54
N SER A 47 -17.23 2.69 -3.44
CA SER A 47 -17.26 2.04 -2.13
C SER A 47 -18.70 1.82 -1.64
N ALA A 48 -19.57 2.81 -1.83
CA ALA A 48 -20.98 2.71 -1.48
C ALA A 48 -21.69 1.65 -2.32
N ALA A 49 -21.42 1.59 -3.63
CA ALA A 49 -21.97 0.56 -4.51
C ALA A 49 -21.49 -0.84 -4.10
N PHE A 50 -20.22 -1.00 -3.74
CA PHE A 50 -19.67 -2.27 -3.24
C PHE A 50 -20.37 -2.73 -1.95
N ILE A 51 -20.53 -1.83 -0.98
CA ILE A 51 -21.17 -2.12 0.30
C ILE A 51 -22.66 -2.46 0.13
N ALA A 52 -23.33 -1.82 -0.82
CA ALA A 52 -24.75 -2.05 -1.07
C ALA A 52 -25.07 -3.40 -1.72
N ASP A 53 -24.08 -4.06 -2.34
CA ASP A 53 -24.25 -5.37 -2.97
C ASP A 53 -24.11 -6.50 -1.93
N PRO A 54 -25.21 -7.24 -1.63
CA PRO A 54 -25.17 -8.32 -0.64
C PRO A 54 -24.21 -9.46 -1.01
N ALA A 55 -23.85 -9.62 -2.28
CA ALA A 55 -22.88 -10.63 -2.72
C ALA A 55 -21.47 -10.38 -2.15
N ASN A 56 -21.17 -9.14 -1.77
CA ASN A 56 -19.87 -8.78 -1.18
C ASN A 56 -19.80 -9.05 0.33
N GLY A 57 -20.92 -9.34 0.99
CA GLY A 57 -20.95 -9.65 2.43
C GLY A 57 -20.17 -8.63 3.27
N ASN A 58 -19.16 -9.11 4.00
CA ASN A 58 -18.31 -8.28 4.88
C ASN A 58 -16.92 -7.99 4.29
N PHE A 59 -16.71 -8.19 2.98
CA PHE A 59 -15.44 -7.85 2.35
C PHE A 59 -15.21 -6.34 2.35
N SER A 60 -13.95 -5.91 2.37
CA SER A 60 -13.60 -4.50 2.25
C SER A 60 -13.77 -4.03 0.80
N PRO A 61 -14.31 -2.81 0.57
CA PRO A 61 -14.39 -2.25 -0.76
C PRO A 61 -13.03 -2.19 -1.44
N THR A 62 -12.99 -2.58 -2.71
CA THR A 62 -11.79 -2.49 -3.54
C THR A 62 -12.00 -1.44 -4.62
N VAL A 63 -11.06 -0.52 -4.75
CA VAL A 63 -11.05 0.49 -5.82
C VAL A 63 -9.75 0.39 -6.62
N PRO A 64 -9.74 0.84 -7.88
CA PRO A 64 -8.50 0.90 -8.68
C PRO A 64 -7.44 1.78 -8.01
N ALA A 65 -6.20 1.28 -7.97
CA ALA A 65 -5.09 1.95 -7.27
C ALA A 65 -4.79 3.35 -7.80
N GLU A 66 -4.92 3.56 -9.11
CA GLU A 66 -4.75 4.87 -9.75
C GLU A 66 -5.77 5.88 -9.21
N LEU A 67 -7.05 5.49 -9.11
CA LEU A 67 -8.11 6.36 -8.58
C LEU A 67 -7.90 6.68 -7.09
N ALA A 68 -7.43 5.71 -6.30
CA ALA A 68 -7.07 5.95 -4.90
C ALA A 68 -5.92 6.97 -4.78
N TYR A 69 -4.88 6.83 -5.63
CA TYR A 69 -3.77 7.78 -5.69
C TYR A 69 -4.21 9.18 -6.14
N GLU A 70 -5.06 9.27 -7.16
CA GLU A 70 -5.67 10.54 -7.60
C GLU A 70 -6.47 11.19 -6.45
N CYS A 71 -7.21 10.41 -5.66
CA CYS A 71 -7.90 10.93 -4.46
C CYS A 71 -6.91 11.47 -3.42
N LEU A 72 -5.91 10.69 -3.03
CA LEU A 72 -4.90 11.11 -2.05
C LEU A 72 -4.19 12.40 -2.47
N THR A 73 -3.80 12.50 -3.74
CA THR A 73 -3.10 13.67 -4.29
C THR A 73 -4.01 14.87 -4.54
N SER A 74 -5.34 14.69 -4.54
CA SER A 74 -6.31 15.78 -4.62
C SER A 74 -6.57 16.49 -3.28
N VAL A 75 -6.14 15.91 -2.16
CA VAL A 75 -6.33 16.50 -0.82
C VAL A 75 -5.49 17.77 -0.68
N PRO A 76 -6.12 18.93 -0.39
CA PRO A 76 -5.42 20.21 -0.36
C PRO A 76 -4.45 20.32 0.81
N PHE A 77 -3.27 20.87 0.54
CA PHE A 77 -2.23 21.09 1.55
C PHE A 77 -2.57 22.26 2.48
N ARG A 78 -2.45 22.05 3.80
CA ARG A 78 -2.69 23.08 4.83
C ARG A 78 -1.41 23.47 5.55
N LYS A 79 -0.76 24.54 5.05
CA LYS A 79 0.56 25.01 5.52
C LYS A 79 0.63 25.28 7.02
N ASP A 80 -0.36 25.95 7.59
CA ASP A 80 -0.44 26.33 9.00
C ASP A 80 -0.42 25.10 9.93
N VAL A 81 -1.25 24.12 9.58
CA VAL A 81 -1.36 22.83 10.29
C VAL A 81 -0.08 22.02 10.11
N ALA A 82 0.42 21.90 8.88
CA ALA A 82 1.64 21.17 8.55
C ALA A 82 2.87 21.72 9.29
N LEU A 83 3.00 23.05 9.41
CA LEU A 83 4.11 23.66 10.14
C LEU A 83 4.08 23.30 11.63
N THR A 84 2.89 23.35 12.24
CA THR A 84 2.70 22.98 13.64
C THR A 84 3.02 21.50 13.86
N LEU A 85 2.58 20.62 12.95
CA LEU A 85 2.91 19.21 13.01
C LEU A 85 4.42 18.97 12.94
N VAL A 86 5.12 19.59 11.99
CA VAL A 86 6.59 19.44 11.87
C VAL A 86 7.30 19.91 13.14
N ASP A 87 6.89 21.04 13.71
CA ASP A 87 7.48 21.57 14.94
C ASP A 87 7.27 20.61 16.14
N GLN A 88 6.10 19.95 16.21
CA GLN A 88 5.83 18.91 17.21
C GLN A 88 6.66 17.65 16.98
N VAL A 89 6.79 17.19 15.73
CA VAL A 89 7.63 16.03 15.40
C VAL A 89 9.09 16.30 15.79
N VAL A 90 9.61 17.49 15.49
CA VAL A 90 10.97 17.90 15.92
C VAL A 90 11.11 17.84 17.44
N LEU A 91 10.10 18.25 18.20
CA LEU A 91 10.11 18.15 19.65
C LEU A 91 10.16 16.69 20.12
N TYR A 92 9.31 15.82 19.56
CA TYR A 92 9.30 14.39 19.90
C TYR A 92 10.59 13.67 19.51
N SER A 93 11.18 14.00 18.36
CA SER A 93 12.46 13.45 17.91
C SER A 93 13.59 13.67 18.91
N LYS A 94 13.56 14.74 19.72
CA LYS A 94 14.58 15.00 20.73
C LYS A 94 14.58 13.99 21.88
N PHE A 95 13.47 13.28 22.11
CA PHE A 95 13.37 12.24 23.14
C PHE A 95 13.87 10.87 22.65
N ALA A 96 14.08 10.70 21.34
CA ALA A 96 14.56 9.44 20.78
C ALA A 96 16.09 9.33 20.94
N SER A 97 16.52 8.39 21.78
CA SER A 97 17.95 8.13 22.04
C SER A 97 18.74 7.72 20.80
N THR A 98 18.08 7.12 19.80
CA THR A 98 18.70 6.64 18.56
C THR A 98 19.07 7.77 17.59
N VAL A 99 18.53 8.98 17.75
CA VAL A 99 18.80 10.12 16.84
C VAL A 99 20.27 10.52 16.83
N SER A 100 20.93 10.54 17.99
CA SER A 100 22.37 10.86 18.06
C SER A 100 23.24 9.76 17.43
N MET A 101 22.85 8.50 17.62
CA MET A 101 23.53 7.33 17.05
C MET A 101 23.37 7.26 15.53
N ALA A 102 22.17 7.55 15.00
CA ALA A 102 21.93 7.57 13.57
C ALA A 102 22.77 8.66 12.87
N LYS A 103 22.94 9.82 13.51
CA LYS A 103 23.78 10.90 12.97
C LYS A 103 25.27 10.55 12.98
N ASN A 104 25.75 9.85 14.01
CA ASN A 104 27.16 9.50 14.17
C ASN A 104 27.32 8.02 14.57
N PRO A 105 27.02 7.08 13.65
CA PRO A 105 27.12 5.66 13.98
C PRO A 105 28.59 5.23 14.09
N PRO A 106 28.89 4.19 14.88
CA PRO A 106 30.22 3.58 14.92
C PRO A 106 30.72 3.20 13.52
N PRO A 107 32.05 3.20 13.26
CA PRO A 107 32.60 2.92 11.93
C PRO A 107 32.12 1.60 11.33
N GLU A 108 32.08 0.52 12.12
CA GLU A 108 31.61 -0.80 11.66
C GLU A 108 30.13 -0.78 11.26
N TYR A 109 29.29 -0.06 12.00
CA TYR A 109 27.87 0.07 11.69
C TYR A 109 27.66 0.86 10.40
N ARG A 110 28.43 1.95 10.22
CA ARG A 110 28.42 2.75 9.00
C ARG A 110 28.82 1.95 7.76
N GLN A 111 29.80 1.07 7.90
CA GLN A 111 30.36 0.29 6.80
C GLN A 111 29.44 -0.87 6.39
N ASN A 112 28.79 -1.51 7.35
CA ASN A 112 28.12 -2.80 7.12
C ASN A 112 26.60 -2.76 7.26
N VAL A 113 26.01 -1.74 7.90
CA VAL A 113 24.59 -1.73 8.26
C VAL A 113 23.86 -0.56 7.62
N GLN A 114 24.12 0.68 8.04
CA GLN A 114 23.45 1.87 7.54
C GLN A 114 24.37 3.09 7.56
N PRO A 115 24.32 3.97 6.54
CA PRO A 115 25.09 5.21 6.52
C PRO A 115 24.58 6.19 7.61
N PRO A 116 25.36 7.24 7.93
CA PRO A 116 24.92 8.26 8.88
C PRO A 116 23.72 9.02 8.34
N TYR A 117 22.77 9.32 9.21
CA TYR A 117 21.56 10.05 8.88
C TYR A 117 21.25 11.13 9.92
N ASP A 118 21.12 12.38 9.48
CA ASP A 118 20.77 13.51 10.33
C ASP A 118 19.26 13.81 10.24
N LEU A 119 18.49 13.18 11.12
CA LEU A 119 17.04 13.40 11.21
C LEU A 119 16.68 14.87 11.46
N MET A 120 17.45 15.59 12.28
CA MET A 120 17.13 16.97 12.63
C MET A 120 17.33 17.89 11.41
N ALA A 121 18.36 17.64 10.60
CA ALA A 121 18.55 18.32 9.33
C ALA A 121 17.45 17.96 8.30
N ALA A 122 17.04 16.68 8.25
CA ALA A 122 15.97 16.24 7.36
C ALA A 122 14.62 16.89 7.73
N LEU A 123 14.26 16.95 9.01
CA LEU A 123 13.06 17.63 9.49
C LEU A 123 13.14 19.14 9.26
N ALA A 124 14.32 19.76 9.41
CA ALA A 124 14.51 21.17 9.06
C ALA A 124 14.28 21.43 7.56
N ASN A 125 14.69 20.52 6.68
CA ASN A 125 14.40 20.59 5.24
C ASN A 125 12.90 20.45 4.94
N VAL A 126 12.21 19.50 5.58
CA VAL A 126 10.73 19.36 5.49
C VAL A 126 10.05 20.67 5.92
N ARG A 127 10.46 21.22 7.07
CA ARG A 127 9.97 22.51 7.56
C ARG A 127 10.21 23.65 6.57
N GLY A 128 11.40 23.70 5.97
CA GLY A 128 11.76 24.66 4.93
C GLY A 128 10.80 24.58 3.72
N LYS A 129 10.50 23.37 3.24
CA LYS A 129 9.54 23.13 2.16
C LYS A 129 8.11 23.55 2.51
N VAL A 130 7.68 23.35 3.75
CA VAL A 130 6.39 23.87 4.24
C VAL A 130 6.38 25.41 4.18
N LEU A 131 7.44 26.06 4.66
CA LEU A 131 7.54 27.53 4.65
C LEU A 131 7.59 28.13 3.25
N SER A 132 8.26 27.49 2.30
CA SER A 132 8.30 27.89 0.89
C SER A 132 7.06 27.45 0.10
N SER A 133 6.09 26.79 0.73
CA SER A 133 4.86 26.28 0.10
C SER A 133 5.16 25.35 -1.09
N SER A 134 6.17 24.49 -0.93
CA SER A 134 6.67 23.62 -2.01
C SER A 134 5.85 22.33 -2.21
N TYR A 135 5.01 21.96 -1.26
CA TYR A 135 4.15 20.78 -1.36
C TYR A 135 2.85 21.11 -2.09
N LYS A 136 2.46 20.28 -3.07
CA LYS A 136 1.26 20.50 -3.89
C LYS A 136 -0.01 19.90 -3.27
N SER A 137 0.13 18.94 -2.37
CA SER A 137 -0.97 18.24 -1.71
C SER A 137 -0.57 17.79 -0.30
N GLU A 138 -1.57 17.44 0.52
CA GLU A 138 -1.33 16.85 1.84
C GLU A 138 -0.53 15.55 1.74
N PHE A 139 -0.79 14.74 0.71
CA PHE A 139 -0.09 13.48 0.47
C PHE A 139 1.40 13.68 0.14
N GLU A 140 1.74 14.71 -0.63
CA GLU A 140 3.15 15.01 -0.94
C GLU A 140 3.90 15.47 0.32
N PHE A 141 3.26 16.28 1.16
CA PHE A 141 3.79 16.68 2.46
C PHE A 141 3.99 15.46 3.37
N SER A 142 2.98 14.61 3.49
CA SER A 142 3.01 13.44 4.37
C SER A 142 4.11 12.46 3.97
N MET A 143 4.28 12.22 2.67
CA MET A 143 5.40 11.43 2.14
C MET A 143 6.74 12.07 2.46
N GLY A 144 6.87 13.39 2.35
CA GLY A 144 8.09 14.12 2.72
C GLY A 144 8.47 13.94 4.19
N LEU A 145 7.50 14.06 5.10
CA LEU A 145 7.70 13.89 6.54
C LEU A 145 8.01 12.44 6.91
N VAL A 146 7.22 11.48 6.39
CA VAL A 146 7.42 10.05 6.64
C VAL A 146 8.78 9.59 6.09
N ASN A 147 9.20 10.06 4.91
CA ASN A 147 10.51 9.73 4.36
C ASN A 147 11.67 10.31 5.18
N ALA A 148 11.51 11.50 5.77
CA ALA A 148 12.50 12.06 6.69
C ALA A 148 12.65 11.18 7.95
N ILE A 149 11.54 10.68 8.49
CA ILE A 149 11.57 9.80 9.67
C ILE A 149 12.14 8.43 9.30
N ARG A 150 11.71 7.87 8.19
CA ARG A 150 12.14 6.56 7.66
C ARG A 150 13.63 6.49 7.39
N GLY A 151 14.28 7.59 7.02
CA GLY A 151 15.73 7.63 6.82
C GLY A 151 16.55 7.27 8.08
N MET A 152 15.95 7.32 9.27
CA MET A 152 16.54 6.76 10.49
C MET A 152 16.73 5.25 10.45
N HIS A 153 16.00 4.56 9.56
CA HIS A 153 15.87 3.10 9.54
C HIS A 153 15.59 2.54 10.93
N ASP A 154 14.64 3.12 11.66
CA ASP A 154 14.30 2.67 13.02
C ASP A 154 12.82 2.30 13.11
N GLU A 155 12.55 0.99 13.17
CA GLU A 155 11.19 0.43 13.27
C GLU A 155 10.43 0.87 14.53
N PHE A 156 11.13 1.26 15.59
CA PHE A 156 10.54 1.80 16.82
C PHE A 156 10.37 3.33 16.78
N PHE A 157 10.94 3.99 15.77
CA PHE A 157 10.78 5.42 15.51
C PHE A 157 10.07 5.62 14.16
N SER A 158 8.79 5.26 14.12
CA SER A 158 7.94 5.38 12.94
C SER A 158 6.82 6.40 13.18
N TYR A 159 6.34 6.97 12.08
CA TYR A 159 5.22 7.91 12.08
C TYR A 159 4.30 7.59 10.91
N VAL A 160 3.00 7.50 11.19
CA VAL A 160 1.97 7.20 10.19
C VAL A 160 0.94 8.31 10.25
N MET A 161 0.81 9.05 9.15
CA MET A 161 -0.27 10.04 9.01
C MET A 161 -1.55 9.37 8.55
N ASP A 162 -2.68 9.97 8.91
CA ASP A 162 -4.04 9.57 8.54
C ASP A 162 -4.22 9.36 7.02
N ILE A 163 -3.63 10.23 6.21
CA ILE A 163 -3.71 10.12 4.75
C ILE A 163 -3.10 8.81 4.22
N HIS A 164 -2.18 8.17 4.95
CA HIS A 164 -1.60 6.86 4.60
C HIS A 164 -2.44 5.66 5.06
N THR A 165 -3.49 5.88 5.84
CA THR A 165 -4.39 4.82 6.33
C THR A 165 -5.73 4.79 5.58
N ALA A 166 -6.02 5.81 4.76
CA ALA A 166 -7.23 5.88 3.94
C ALA A 166 -7.36 4.73 2.93
N PHE A 167 -6.23 4.21 2.43
CA PHE A 167 -6.19 3.08 1.50
C PHE A 167 -5.12 2.07 1.90
N LEU A 168 -5.45 0.79 1.74
CA LEU A 168 -4.47 -0.29 1.74
C LEU A 168 -4.17 -0.67 0.28
N PHE A 169 -2.97 -0.31 -0.17
CA PHE A 169 -2.47 -0.76 -1.47
C PHE A 169 -1.93 -2.18 -1.34
N LEU A 170 -2.47 -3.10 -2.14
CA LEU A 170 -2.05 -4.49 -2.21
C LEU A 170 -1.63 -4.82 -3.63
N ARG A 171 -0.64 -5.71 -3.76
CA ARG A 171 -0.35 -6.37 -5.04
C ARG A 171 -1.23 -7.62 -5.14
N THR A 172 -1.76 -7.88 -6.32
CA THR A 172 -2.58 -9.07 -6.60
C THR A 172 -1.75 -10.35 -6.63
N THR A 173 -0.44 -10.25 -6.85
CA THR A 173 0.48 -11.38 -6.89
C THR A 173 1.39 -11.34 -5.68
N MET A 174 1.27 -12.35 -4.82
CA MET A 174 2.21 -12.59 -3.74
C MET A 174 3.46 -13.26 -4.28
N ILE A 175 4.64 -12.78 -3.87
CA ILE A 175 5.93 -13.35 -4.26
C ILE A 175 6.62 -13.96 -3.04
N VAL A 176 7.41 -14.99 -3.28
CA VAL A 176 8.21 -15.68 -2.25
C VAL A 176 9.62 -15.95 -2.75
N SER A 177 10.58 -15.92 -1.83
CA SER A 177 11.97 -16.30 -2.07
C SER A 177 12.14 -17.77 -1.69
N VAL A 178 12.48 -18.63 -2.64
CA VAL A 178 12.58 -20.09 -2.45
C VAL A 178 13.92 -20.59 -2.93
N SER A 179 14.60 -21.36 -2.08
CA SER A 179 15.78 -22.15 -2.45
C SER A 179 15.35 -23.59 -2.68
N VAL A 180 15.46 -24.07 -3.92
CA VAL A 180 15.03 -25.44 -4.28
C VAL A 180 16.09 -26.48 -3.87
N ASP A 181 17.38 -26.10 -3.79
CA ASP A 181 18.50 -27.03 -3.58
C ASP A 181 19.61 -26.51 -2.64
N GLY A 182 19.29 -25.59 -1.72
CA GLY A 182 20.32 -24.93 -0.88
C GLY A 182 21.23 -23.97 -1.65
N LYS A 183 20.86 -23.63 -2.89
CA LYS A 183 21.47 -22.56 -3.70
C LYS A 183 20.90 -21.19 -3.34
N LEU A 184 21.41 -20.14 -3.98
CA LEU A 184 20.83 -18.81 -3.88
C LEU A 184 19.32 -18.85 -4.17
N PRO A 185 18.48 -18.31 -3.28
CA PRO A 185 17.04 -18.30 -3.48
C PRO A 185 16.65 -17.54 -4.75
N GLU A 186 15.64 -18.07 -5.44
CA GLU A 186 14.99 -17.40 -6.57
C GLU A 186 13.59 -16.92 -6.15
N ILE A 187 13.07 -15.92 -6.86
CA ILE A 187 11.78 -15.31 -6.56
C ILE A 187 10.70 -16.01 -7.38
N TYR A 188 9.64 -16.48 -6.74
CA TYR A 188 8.51 -17.15 -7.38
C TYR A 188 7.19 -16.49 -7.01
N SER A 189 6.17 -16.71 -7.84
CA SER A 189 4.78 -16.46 -7.46
C SER A 189 4.36 -17.50 -6.42
N TRP A 190 3.81 -17.04 -5.28
CA TRP A 190 3.26 -17.94 -4.27
C TRP A 190 2.10 -18.78 -4.84
N HIS A 191 1.26 -18.18 -5.69
CA HIS A 191 0.12 -18.86 -6.30
C HIS A 191 0.56 -20.01 -7.21
N ASP A 192 1.60 -19.81 -8.02
CA ASP A 192 2.11 -20.85 -8.92
C ASP A 192 2.65 -22.04 -8.14
N LEU A 193 3.40 -21.77 -7.06
CA LEU A 193 3.91 -22.82 -6.18
C LEU A 193 2.77 -23.52 -5.42
N ALA A 194 1.73 -22.79 -5.02
CA ALA A 194 0.56 -23.36 -4.38
C ALA A 194 -0.21 -24.30 -5.33
N ASP A 195 -0.38 -23.91 -6.59
CA ASP A 195 -1.01 -24.73 -7.61
C ASP A 195 -0.18 -25.98 -7.96
N GLU A 196 1.15 -25.85 -8.02
CA GLU A 196 2.04 -27.01 -8.20
C GLU A 196 1.91 -27.97 -7.02
N LYS A 197 1.98 -27.46 -5.78
CA LYS A 197 1.83 -28.26 -4.55
C LYS A 197 0.47 -28.98 -4.49
N ASN A 198 -0.60 -28.30 -4.91
CA ASN A 198 -1.96 -28.85 -4.92
C ASN A 198 -2.25 -29.72 -6.15
N LYS A 199 -1.27 -29.91 -7.05
CA LYS A 199 -1.40 -30.68 -8.30
C LYS A 199 -2.51 -30.16 -9.22
N THR A 200 -2.80 -28.86 -9.13
CA THR A 200 -3.75 -28.15 -9.99
C THR A 200 -3.05 -27.43 -11.14
N ALA A 201 -1.74 -27.19 -11.03
CA ALA A 201 -0.95 -26.55 -12.07
C ALA A 201 -0.93 -27.38 -13.37
N LYS A 202 -1.20 -26.70 -14.49
CA LYS A 202 -1.01 -27.23 -15.86
C LYS A 202 0.34 -26.82 -16.47
N TYR A 203 1.19 -26.22 -15.65
CA TYR A 203 2.47 -25.63 -16.01
C TYR A 203 3.46 -25.91 -14.89
N LYS A 204 4.76 -25.76 -15.20
CA LYS A 204 5.81 -25.77 -14.19
C LYS A 204 6.05 -24.33 -13.73
N PRO A 205 5.97 -24.00 -12.43
CA PRO A 205 6.32 -22.68 -11.93
C PRO A 205 7.73 -22.28 -12.36
N SER A 206 7.89 -21.02 -12.71
CA SER A 206 9.16 -20.44 -13.12
C SER A 206 9.50 -19.24 -12.26
N ALA A 207 10.80 -19.00 -12.03
CA ALA A 207 11.25 -17.82 -11.31
C ALA A 207 10.87 -16.53 -12.04
N ILE A 208 10.44 -15.52 -11.27
CA ILE A 208 10.21 -14.17 -11.72
C ILE A 208 11.59 -13.52 -11.93
N THR A 209 11.95 -13.27 -13.19
CA THR A 209 13.26 -12.69 -13.52
C THR A 209 13.26 -11.17 -13.44
N HIS A 210 12.12 -10.53 -13.73
CA HIS A 210 12.00 -9.07 -13.77
C HIS A 210 10.71 -8.56 -13.13
N ILE A 211 10.81 -7.44 -12.44
CA ILE A 211 9.68 -6.67 -11.92
C ILE A 211 9.81 -5.25 -12.48
N ASN A 212 8.77 -4.76 -13.16
CA ASN A 212 8.77 -3.45 -13.81
C ASN A 212 9.98 -3.20 -14.73
N GLY A 213 10.41 -4.25 -15.46
CA GLY A 213 11.57 -4.19 -16.36
C GLY A 213 12.94 -4.20 -15.67
N GLN A 214 13.01 -4.28 -14.34
CA GLN A 214 14.25 -4.41 -13.58
C GLN A 214 14.46 -5.85 -13.11
N PRO A 215 15.71 -6.34 -12.99
CA PRO A 215 15.97 -7.65 -12.39
C PRO A 215 15.29 -7.77 -11.02
N ALA A 216 14.55 -8.85 -10.80
CA ALA A 216 13.65 -8.98 -9.64
C ALA A 216 14.39 -8.84 -8.30
N THR A 217 15.58 -9.42 -8.18
CA THR A 217 16.43 -9.31 -6.98
C THR A 217 16.88 -7.87 -6.73
N ALA A 218 17.33 -7.17 -7.78
CA ALA A 218 17.73 -5.77 -7.69
C ALA A 218 16.55 -4.84 -7.35
N PHE A 219 15.37 -5.13 -7.90
CA PHE A 219 14.14 -4.41 -7.57
C PHE A 219 13.82 -4.56 -6.08
N LEU A 220 13.78 -5.79 -5.55
CA LEU A 220 13.53 -6.03 -4.13
C LEU A 220 14.62 -5.45 -3.22
N GLU A 221 15.90 -5.55 -3.59
CA GLU A 221 16.97 -4.95 -2.79
C GLU A 221 16.88 -3.42 -2.74
N LYS A 222 16.36 -2.79 -3.82
CA LYS A 222 16.09 -1.36 -3.84
C LYS A 222 14.89 -1.02 -2.97
N GLU A 223 13.79 -1.75 -3.09
CA GLU A 223 12.57 -1.51 -2.33
C GLU A 223 12.77 -1.76 -0.83
N SER A 224 13.60 -2.73 -0.43
CA SER A 224 13.90 -3.00 0.98
C SER A 224 14.54 -1.81 1.69
N LYS A 225 15.34 -1.02 0.97
CA LYS A 225 15.96 0.22 1.47
C LYS A 225 14.95 1.35 1.71
N THR A 226 13.68 1.15 1.36
CA THR A 226 12.59 2.09 1.66
C THR A 226 11.77 1.68 2.89
N LEU A 227 12.16 0.60 3.59
CA LEU A 227 11.47 0.13 4.79
C LEU A 227 12.13 0.69 6.05
N PHE A 228 11.38 0.68 7.16
CA PHE A 228 11.85 1.16 8.46
C PHE A 228 12.85 0.21 9.16
N ALA A 229 13.05 -1.00 8.65
CA ALA A 229 13.89 -2.01 9.29
C ALA A 229 15.37 -1.59 9.31
N LYS A 230 16.03 -1.78 10.46
CA LYS A 230 17.48 -1.56 10.65
C LYS A 230 18.32 -2.56 9.88
N ASP A 231 17.95 -3.83 10.02
CA ASP A 231 18.67 -4.97 9.49
C ASP A 231 18.33 -5.18 8.00
N PRO A 232 19.32 -5.19 7.08
CA PRO A 232 19.08 -5.34 5.65
C PRO A 232 18.39 -6.64 5.25
N ASP A 233 18.64 -7.74 5.97
CA ASP A 233 18.02 -9.04 5.70
C ASP A 233 16.57 -9.05 6.21
N ALA A 234 16.29 -8.48 7.38
CA ALA A 234 14.94 -8.21 7.85
C ALA A 234 14.19 -7.28 6.88
N ALA A 235 14.82 -6.24 6.35
CA ALA A 235 14.24 -5.37 5.33
C ALA A 235 13.91 -6.15 4.06
N TYR A 236 14.83 -6.99 3.57
CA TYR A 236 14.61 -7.82 2.39
C TYR A 236 13.50 -8.86 2.58
N ARG A 237 13.36 -9.43 3.78
CA ARG A 237 12.28 -10.39 4.08
C ARG A 237 10.94 -9.73 4.40
N SER A 238 10.96 -8.51 4.92
CA SER A 238 9.76 -7.83 5.41
C SER A 238 8.94 -7.18 4.33
N HIS A 239 9.36 -7.24 3.04
CA HIS A 239 8.63 -6.69 1.89
C HIS A 239 7.13 -6.89 2.01
N PRO A 240 6.40 -5.86 2.46
CA PRO A 240 4.97 -5.92 2.47
C PRO A 240 4.52 -5.62 1.04
N LEU A 241 3.34 -6.12 0.71
CA LEU A 241 2.57 -5.79 -0.49
C LEU A 241 2.20 -4.28 -0.60
N ARG A 242 2.85 -3.41 0.18
CA ARG A 242 2.47 -2.02 0.42
C ARG A 242 3.37 -1.10 -0.41
N TRP A 243 2.75 -0.31 -1.27
CA TRP A 243 3.43 0.74 -2.02
C TRP A 243 4.02 1.79 -1.07
N SER A 244 5.20 2.30 -1.43
CA SER A 244 5.71 3.61 -0.99
C SER A 244 5.47 4.64 -2.09
#